data_AF-A0AAW9LFF3-F1
#
_entry.id   AF-A0AAW9LFF3-F1
#
_cell.length_a   1.000
_cell.length_b   1.000
_cell.length_c   1.000
_cell.angle_alpha   90.00
_cell.angle_beta   90.00
_cell.angle_gamma   90.00
#
_symmetry.space_group_name_H-M   'P 1'
#
loop_
_entity.id
_entity.type
_entity.pdbx_description
1 polymer ?
#
loop_
_entity_poly.entity_id
_entity_poly.type
_entity_poly.pdbx_seq_one_letter_code
_entity_poly.pdbx_strand_id
1 'polypeptide(L)'
;MLRGEFDDAAESTPEELRESYESVLAEVVESVGIETVVDETGLGRERVSALLEGESPELTVSEAAGILALADEWPDAEAIQFEAQDILLMGMTSAVLDVDSLASKLDGDTDAKTIQAMIEGRHPMTLEQYAKIHHLVTTDR
;
A
#
# COMPACT_ATOMS: atom_id res chain seq x y z
N MET A 1 -7.83 3.73 -12.88
CA MET A 1 -7.50 4.86 -11.97
C MET A 1 -7.74 4.33 -10.56
N LEU A 2 -6.68 4.15 -9.76
CA LEU A 2 -6.76 3.64 -8.38
C LEU A 2 -7.78 4.37 -7.50
N ARG A 3 -8.15 5.62 -7.83
CA ARG A 3 -9.17 6.39 -7.11
C ARG A 3 -10.55 5.74 -7.00
N GLY A 4 -10.92 4.80 -7.87
CA GLY A 4 -12.26 4.20 -7.89
C GLY A 4 -12.40 2.83 -7.22
N GLU A 5 -11.30 2.11 -7.00
CA GLU A 5 -11.35 0.73 -6.47
C GLU A 5 -11.27 0.66 -4.94
N PHE A 6 -10.97 1.79 -4.27
CA PHE A 6 -10.80 1.84 -2.82
C PHE A 6 -11.74 2.85 -2.13
N ASP A 7 -12.80 3.29 -2.80
CA ASP A 7 -13.87 4.12 -2.17
C ASP A 7 -14.55 3.38 -1.00
N ASP A 8 -14.45 2.04 -0.96
CA ASP A 8 -14.95 1.18 0.12
C ASP A 8 -13.98 1.07 1.32
N ALA A 9 -12.81 1.73 1.29
CA ALA A 9 -11.84 1.69 2.39
C ALA A 9 -12.40 2.19 3.74
N ALA A 10 -13.48 2.98 3.72
CA ALA A 10 -14.21 3.39 4.92
C ALA A 10 -15.07 2.26 5.55
N GLU A 11 -15.47 1.28 4.75
CA GLU A 11 -16.37 0.19 5.14
C GLU A 11 -15.61 -1.09 5.53
N SER A 12 -14.30 -1.14 5.28
CA SER A 12 -13.42 -2.29 5.56
C SER A 12 -12.52 -2.07 6.79
N THR A 13 -12.03 -3.16 7.40
CA THR A 13 -10.93 -3.08 8.38
C THR A 13 -9.58 -2.83 7.69
N PRO A 14 -8.54 -2.36 8.41
CA PRO A 14 -7.19 -2.26 7.85
C PRO A 14 -6.67 -3.58 7.25
N GLU A 15 -7.02 -4.71 7.85
CA GLU A 15 -6.65 -6.04 7.36
C GLU A 15 -7.37 -6.38 6.05
N GLU A 16 -8.68 -6.17 5.97
CA GLU A 16 -9.47 -6.38 4.75
C GLU A 16 -9.00 -5.47 3.60
N LEU A 17 -8.62 -4.23 3.93
CA LEU A 17 -8.05 -3.30 2.97
C LEU A 17 -6.67 -3.76 2.47
N ARG A 18 -5.83 -4.31 3.36
CA ARG A 18 -4.55 -4.90 2.97
C ARG A 18 -4.75 -6.11 2.05
N GLU A 19 -5.64 -7.03 2.42
CA GLU A 19 -5.99 -8.20 1.62
C GLU A 19 -6.50 -7.80 0.23
N SER A 20 -7.25 -6.71 0.14
CA SER A 20 -7.70 -6.16 -1.15
C SER A 20 -6.54 -5.70 -2.03
N TYR A 21 -5.53 -5.02 -1.47
CA TYR A 21 -4.31 -4.69 -2.23
C TYR A 21 -3.55 -5.96 -2.66
N GLU A 22 -3.40 -6.92 -1.74
CA GLU A 22 -2.71 -8.18 -1.99
C GLU A 22 -3.39 -8.98 -3.10
N SER A 23 -4.72 -8.97 -3.18
CA SER A 23 -5.49 -9.59 -4.26
C SER A 23 -5.16 -8.98 -5.62
N VAL A 24 -5.11 -7.64 -5.73
CA VAL A 24 -4.75 -6.96 -7.00
C VAL A 24 -3.31 -7.30 -7.39
N LEU A 25 -2.39 -7.36 -6.42
CA LEU A 25 -1.01 -7.77 -6.68
C LEU A 25 -0.95 -9.23 -7.16
N ALA A 26 -1.72 -10.13 -6.53
CA ALA A 26 -1.79 -11.53 -6.93
C ALA A 26 -2.29 -11.67 -8.38
N GLU A 27 -3.32 -10.92 -8.79
CA GLU A 27 -3.81 -10.92 -10.18
C GLU A 27 -2.72 -10.52 -11.18
N VAL A 28 -1.92 -9.50 -10.86
CA VAL A 28 -0.78 -9.11 -11.71
C VAL A 28 0.28 -10.22 -11.74
N VAL A 29 0.61 -10.83 -10.60
CA VAL A 29 1.57 -11.94 -10.52
C VAL A 29 1.09 -13.15 -11.32
N GLU A 30 -0.21 -13.47 -11.29
CA GLU A 30 -0.80 -14.54 -12.10
C GLU A 30 -0.67 -14.26 -13.60
N SER A 31 -0.85 -13.01 -14.00
CA SER A 31 -0.77 -12.56 -15.40
C SER A 31 0.66 -12.60 -15.94
N VAL A 32 1.64 -12.06 -15.21
CA VAL A 32 3.03 -11.91 -15.68
C VAL A 32 3.93 -13.09 -15.30
N GLY A 33 3.55 -13.87 -14.30
CA GLY A 33 4.25 -15.04 -13.79
C GLY A 33 5.31 -14.74 -12.72
N ILE A 34 5.47 -15.67 -11.76
CA ILE A 34 6.39 -15.54 -10.61
C ILE A 34 7.82 -15.21 -11.02
N GLU A 35 8.38 -15.90 -12.02
CA GLU A 35 9.78 -15.69 -12.43
C GLU A 35 10.01 -14.27 -12.93
N THR A 36 9.09 -13.75 -13.74
CA THR A 36 9.13 -12.37 -14.23
C THR A 36 9.13 -11.38 -13.07
N VAL A 37 8.25 -11.60 -12.09
CA VAL A 37 8.18 -10.74 -10.90
C VAL A 37 9.50 -10.78 -10.13
N VAL A 38 10.03 -11.97 -9.86
CA VAL A 38 11.31 -12.14 -9.14
C VAL A 38 12.47 -11.45 -9.88
N ASP A 39 12.56 -11.64 -11.19
CA ASP A 39 13.65 -11.11 -12.00
C ASP A 39 13.60 -9.58 -12.13
N GLU A 40 12.42 -9.00 -12.32
CA GLU A 40 12.25 -7.56 -12.57
C GLU A 40 12.20 -6.73 -11.27
N THR A 41 11.68 -7.29 -10.18
CA THR A 41 11.52 -6.57 -8.89
C THR A 41 12.63 -6.89 -7.87
N GLY A 42 13.35 -8.00 -8.05
CA GLY A 42 14.29 -8.52 -7.05
C GLY A 42 13.61 -9.12 -5.81
N LEU A 43 12.29 -9.31 -5.83
CA LEU A 43 11.56 -9.96 -4.74
C LEU A 43 11.96 -11.43 -4.59
N GLY A 44 11.90 -11.92 -3.35
CA GLY A 44 12.18 -13.34 -3.09
C GLY A 44 11.02 -14.20 -3.59
N ARG A 45 11.32 -15.29 -4.31
CA ARG A 45 10.31 -16.22 -4.85
C ARG A 45 9.29 -16.66 -3.79
N GLU A 46 9.72 -16.93 -2.57
CA GLU A 46 8.84 -17.33 -1.46
C GLU A 46 7.77 -16.27 -1.15
N ARG A 47 8.11 -14.98 -1.15
CA ARG A 47 7.14 -13.89 -0.94
C ARG A 47 6.15 -13.79 -2.10
N VAL A 48 6.63 -13.92 -3.33
CA VAL A 48 5.78 -13.89 -4.53
C VAL A 48 4.83 -15.09 -4.57
N SER A 49 5.29 -16.28 -4.19
CA SER A 49 4.45 -17.48 -4.07
C SER A 49 3.41 -17.34 -2.97
N ALA A 50 3.80 -16.86 -1.78
CA ALA A 50 2.88 -16.63 -0.66
C ALA A 50 1.72 -15.69 -1.05
N LEU A 51 2.03 -14.63 -1.80
CA LEU A 51 1.02 -13.70 -2.32
C LEU A 51 -0.01 -14.41 -3.22
N LEU A 52 0.41 -15.32 -4.10
CA LEU A 52 -0.50 -16.13 -4.94
C LEU A 52 -1.31 -17.15 -4.15
N GLU A 53 -0.79 -17.60 -3.01
CA GLU A 53 -1.48 -18.53 -2.12
C GLU A 53 -2.53 -17.82 -1.24
N GLY A 54 -2.69 -16.50 -1.41
CA GLY A 54 -3.60 -15.67 -0.62
C GLY A 54 -3.08 -15.40 0.79
N GLU A 55 -1.77 -15.54 1.01
CA GLU A 55 -1.12 -15.15 2.26
C GLU A 55 -0.75 -13.65 2.23
N SER A 56 -0.38 -13.09 3.37
CA SER A 56 0.04 -11.70 3.52
C SER A 56 1.55 -11.57 3.80
N PRO A 57 2.43 -11.79 2.80
CA PRO A 57 3.86 -11.58 2.98
C PRO A 57 4.17 -10.10 3.25
N GLU A 58 5.22 -9.83 4.02
CA GLU A 58 5.65 -8.44 4.25
C GLU A 58 6.18 -7.84 2.94
N LEU A 59 5.44 -6.85 2.43
CA LEU A 59 5.74 -6.07 1.24
C LEU A 59 5.67 -4.59 1.54
N THR A 60 6.58 -3.83 0.95
CA THR A 60 6.54 -2.36 0.95
C THR A 60 5.63 -1.83 -0.17
N VAL A 61 5.14 -0.59 -0.02
CA VAL A 61 4.39 0.12 -1.07
C VAL A 61 5.23 0.23 -2.35
N SER A 62 6.56 0.40 -2.23
CA SER A 62 7.47 0.48 -3.37
C SER A 62 7.61 -0.88 -4.08
N GLU A 63 7.72 -1.98 -3.32
CA GLU A 63 7.73 -3.34 -3.90
C GLU A 63 6.39 -3.67 -4.57
N ALA A 64 5.27 -3.32 -3.94
CA ALA A 64 3.93 -3.50 -4.51
C ALA A 64 3.75 -2.70 -5.81
N ALA A 65 4.19 -1.43 -5.83
CA ALA A 65 4.21 -0.62 -7.03
C ALA A 65 5.08 -1.23 -8.14
N GLY A 66 6.21 -1.83 -7.77
CA GLY A 66 7.08 -2.58 -8.68
C GLY A 66 6.37 -3.76 -9.33
N ILE A 67 5.57 -4.52 -8.57
CA ILE A 67 4.76 -5.62 -9.11
C ILE A 67 3.71 -5.07 -10.09
N LEU A 68 2.90 -4.08 -9.66
CA LEU A 68 1.82 -3.53 -10.48
C LEU A 68 2.33 -3.00 -11.83
N ALA A 69 3.46 -2.30 -11.82
CA ALA A 69 4.09 -1.73 -13.00
C ALA A 69 4.54 -2.76 -14.06
N LEU A 70 4.51 -4.07 -13.76
CA LEU A 70 4.80 -5.12 -14.73
C LEU A 70 3.65 -5.40 -15.69
N ALA A 71 2.42 -4.99 -15.36
CA ALA A 71 1.28 -5.12 -16.26
C ALA A 71 1.01 -3.79 -16.98
N ASP A 72 0.83 -3.87 -18.31
CA ASP A 72 0.71 -2.72 -19.21
C ASP A 72 -0.45 -1.75 -18.88
N GLU A 73 -1.40 -2.18 -18.05
CA GLU A 73 -2.55 -1.38 -17.62
C GLU A 73 -2.23 -0.40 -16.49
N TRP A 74 -1.13 -0.62 -15.78
CA TRP A 74 -0.67 0.23 -14.69
C TRP A 74 0.40 1.21 -15.17
N PRO A 75 0.51 2.40 -14.55
CA PRO A 75 1.62 3.29 -14.79
C PRO A 75 2.93 2.73 -14.20
N ASP A 76 4.04 3.45 -14.38
CA ASP A 76 5.31 3.03 -13.77
C ASP A 76 5.26 3.04 -12.24
N ALA A 77 6.18 2.30 -11.62
CA ALA A 77 6.19 2.10 -10.17
C ALA A 77 6.34 3.41 -9.38
N GLU A 78 7.06 4.39 -9.93
CA GLU A 78 7.24 5.70 -9.29
C GLU A 78 5.91 6.47 -9.25
N ALA A 79 5.17 6.48 -10.37
CA ALA A 79 3.85 7.08 -10.44
C ALA A 79 2.86 6.42 -9.48
N ILE A 80 2.83 5.08 -9.40
CA ILE A 80 1.95 4.35 -8.47
C ILE A 80 2.29 4.71 -7.01
N GLN A 81 3.58 4.73 -6.67
CA GLN A 81 4.02 5.10 -5.33
C GLN A 81 3.63 6.54 -4.97
N PHE A 82 3.76 7.48 -5.91
CA PHE A 82 3.32 8.86 -5.70
C PHE A 82 1.80 8.98 -5.56
N GLU A 83 1.03 8.23 -6.34
CA GLU A 83 -0.43 8.20 -6.19
C GLU A 83 -0.84 7.69 -4.82
N ALA A 84 -0.20 6.62 -4.31
CA ALA A 84 -0.45 6.11 -2.97
C ALA A 84 -0.17 7.17 -1.88
N GLN A 85 0.96 7.89 -1.99
CA GLN A 85 1.29 8.96 -1.05
C GLN A 85 0.32 10.15 -1.12
N ASP A 86 -0.11 10.53 -2.33
CA ASP A 86 -1.09 11.60 -2.56
C ASP A 86 -2.44 11.24 -1.94
N ILE A 87 -2.88 9.97 -2.04
CA ILE A 87 -4.10 9.47 -1.39
C ILE A 87 -4.04 9.71 0.12
N LEU A 88 -2.94 9.36 0.78
CA LEU A 88 -2.79 9.60 2.22
C LEU A 88 -2.81 11.09 2.56
N LEU A 89 -2.08 11.91 1.82
CA LEU A 89 -2.02 13.36 2.04
C LEU A 89 -3.39 14.03 1.86
N MET A 90 -4.13 13.65 0.82
CA MET A 90 -5.47 14.12 0.53
C MET A 90 -6.48 13.64 1.58
N GLY A 91 -6.35 12.39 2.03
CA GLY A 91 -7.14 11.83 3.12
C GLY A 91 -6.91 12.60 4.42
N MET A 92 -5.66 12.81 4.82
CA MET A 92 -5.32 13.58 6.02
C MET A 92 -5.88 15.00 5.98
N THR A 93 -5.78 15.66 4.83
CA THR A 93 -6.33 17.01 4.63
C THR A 93 -7.85 17.01 4.77
N SER A 94 -8.52 15.97 4.27
CA SER A 94 -9.98 15.83 4.31
C SER A 94 -10.50 15.49 5.72
N ALA A 95 -9.79 14.63 6.44
CA ALA A 95 -10.10 14.21 7.81
C ALA A 95 -9.61 15.21 8.88
N VAL A 96 -8.84 16.24 8.48
CA VAL A 96 -8.19 17.19 9.40
C VAL A 96 -7.30 16.46 10.42
N LEU A 97 -6.61 15.41 9.96
CA LEU A 97 -5.69 14.61 10.76
C LEU A 97 -4.25 15.09 10.57
N ASP A 98 -3.53 15.25 11.67
CA ASP A 98 -2.09 15.47 11.68
C ASP A 98 -1.30 14.18 11.99
N VAL A 99 0.01 14.21 11.77
CA VAL A 99 0.89 13.06 11.98
C VAL A 99 0.99 12.63 13.45
N ASP A 100 0.80 13.56 14.39
CA ASP A 100 0.77 13.26 15.82
C ASP A 100 -0.51 12.47 16.18
N SER A 101 -1.64 12.85 15.60
CA SER A 101 -2.91 12.15 15.74
C SER A 101 -2.83 10.75 15.13
N LEU A 102 -2.25 10.60 13.94
CA LEU A 102 -2.00 9.29 13.34
C LEU A 102 -1.10 8.43 14.23
N ALA A 103 0.02 8.97 14.72
CA ALA A 103 0.93 8.25 15.62
C ALA A 103 0.22 7.76 16.89
N SER A 104 -0.67 8.58 17.45
CA SER A 104 -1.45 8.23 18.64
C SER A 104 -2.45 7.10 18.39
N LYS A 105 -2.94 6.94 17.15
CA LYS A 105 -3.93 5.93 16.77
C LYS A 105 -3.30 4.62 16.27
N LEU A 106 -2.05 4.64 15.83
CA LEU A 106 -1.28 3.47 15.37
C LEU A 106 -0.60 2.70 16.53
N ASP A 107 -1.21 2.70 17.71
CA ASP A 107 -0.74 2.01 18.91
C ASP A 107 0.71 2.32 19.36
N GLY A 108 1.31 3.41 18.86
CA GLY A 108 2.61 3.91 19.29
C GLY A 108 3.83 3.20 18.68
N ASP A 109 3.65 2.27 17.75
CA ASP A 109 4.76 1.55 17.10
C ASP A 109 5.57 2.43 16.12
N THR A 110 4.98 3.53 15.65
CA THR A 110 5.61 4.46 14.71
C THR A 110 5.45 5.89 15.18
N ASP A 111 6.56 6.62 15.33
CA ASP A 111 6.51 8.02 15.73
C ASP A 111 6.04 8.95 14.60
N ALA A 112 5.55 10.13 14.96
CA ALA A 112 5.01 11.11 14.03
C ALA A 112 6.00 11.55 12.93
N LYS A 113 7.31 11.61 13.23
CA LYS A 113 8.32 11.97 12.23
C LYS A 113 8.54 10.87 11.21
N THR A 114 8.47 9.62 11.66
CA THR A 114 8.56 8.45 10.80
C THR A 114 7.34 8.35 9.90
N ILE A 115 6.14 8.57 10.43
CA ILE A 115 4.90 8.67 9.64
C ILE A 115 5.03 9.78 8.59
N GLN A 116 5.48 10.98 8.99
CA GLN A 116 5.70 12.08 8.06
C GLN A 116 6.69 11.69 6.95
N ALA A 117 7.83 11.07 7.30
CA ALA A 117 8.81 10.65 6.32
C ALA A 117 8.26 9.58 5.36
N MET A 118 7.40 8.67 5.83
CA MET A 118 6.76 7.68 4.97
C MET A 118 5.79 8.33 3.97
N ILE A 119 4.94 9.25 4.42
CA ILE A 119 3.97 9.97 3.56
C ILE A 119 4.69 10.84 2.53
N GLU A 120 5.83 11.43 2.90
CA GLU A 120 6.68 12.21 1.98
C GLU A 120 7.59 11.33 1.10
N GLY A 121 7.47 10.00 1.17
CA GLY A 121 8.28 9.06 0.38
C GLY A 121 9.76 9.01 0.76
N ARG A 122 10.13 9.55 1.93
CA ARG A 122 11.50 9.57 2.48
C ARG A 122 11.82 8.40 3.40
N HIS A 123 10.84 7.53 3.67
CA HIS A 123 10.99 6.32 4.45
C HIS A 123 10.13 5.19 3.83
N PRO A 124 10.61 3.93 3.80
CA PRO A 124 9.78 2.81 3.35
C PRO A 124 8.52 2.66 4.20
N MET A 125 7.41 2.32 3.56
CA MET A 125 6.12 2.03 4.22
C MET A 125 5.69 0.62 3.81
N THR A 126 5.32 -0.23 4.78
CA THR A 126 4.74 -1.55 4.47
C THR A 126 3.30 -1.41 3.99
N LEU A 127 2.78 -2.40 3.26
CA LEU A 127 1.36 -2.43 2.87
C LEU A 127 0.44 -2.47 4.09
N GLU A 128 0.85 -3.12 5.18
CA GLU A 128 0.10 -3.10 6.44
C GLU A 128 0.03 -1.69 7.04
N GLN A 129 1.15 -0.97 7.10
CA GLN A 129 1.17 0.41 7.57
C GLN A 129 0.35 1.31 6.66
N TYR A 130 0.48 1.14 5.35
CA TYR A 130 -0.31 1.88 4.36
C TYR A 130 -1.81 1.65 4.55
N ALA A 131 -2.25 0.40 4.68
CA ALA A 131 -3.66 0.07 4.90
C ALA A 131 -4.20 0.67 6.21
N LYS A 132 -3.42 0.61 7.30
CA LYS A 132 -3.79 1.23 8.58
C LYS A 132 -3.93 2.75 8.46
N ILE A 133 -2.96 3.43 7.86
CA ILE A 133 -3.03 4.89 7.67
C ILE A 133 -4.16 5.27 6.72
N HIS A 134 -4.31 4.56 5.59
CA HIS A 134 -5.35 4.82 4.61
C HIS A 134 -6.75 4.67 5.23
N HIS A 135 -7.00 3.59 5.98
CA HIS A 135 -8.25 3.40 6.71
C HIS A 135 -8.50 4.56 7.70
N LEU A 136 -7.50 4.97 8.49
CA LEU A 136 -7.66 6.06 9.45
C LEU A 136 -8.04 7.40 8.79
N VAL A 137 -7.43 7.74 7.67
CA VAL A 137 -7.69 9.01 6.97
C VAL A 137 -8.98 9.02 6.15
N THR A 138 -9.57 7.84 5.93
CA THR A 138 -10.83 7.70 5.19
C THR A 138 -12.04 7.58 6.13
N THR A 139 -11.89 6.92 7.28
CA THR A 139 -12.99 6.68 8.24
C THR A 139 -13.22 7.85 9.22
N ASP A 140 -12.20 8.66 9.51
CA ASP A 140 -12.29 9.78 10.47
C ASP A 140 -12.82 11.06 9.81
N ARG A 141 -14.08 11.04 9.35
CA ARG A 141 -14.77 12.16 8.68
C ARG A 141 -15.88 12.77 9.52
#